data_AF-A0A5N7SMI5-F1
#
_entry.id   AF-A0A5N7SMI5-F1
#
_cell.length_a   1.000
_cell.length_b   1.000
_cell.length_c   1.000
_cell.angle_alpha   90.00
_cell.angle_beta   90.00
_cell.angle_gamma   90.00
#
_symmetry.space_group_name_H-M   'P 1'
#
loop_
_entity.id
_entity.type
_entity.pdbx_description
1 polymer ?
#
loop_
_entity_poly.entity_id
_entity_poly.type
_entity_poly.pdbx_seq_one_letter_code
_entity_poly.pdbx_strand_id
1 'polypeptide(L)' 'MSIALTASQTRFLRGQAHDLKALLQTGGKGVTPAFIAELNEVLERHELVKVKVAAEDR' A
#
# COMPACT_ATOMS: atom_id res chain seq x y z
N MET A 1 -21.32 -5.58 -1.20
CA MET A 1 -20.94 -4.16 -1.38
C MET A 1 -19.59 -4.12 -2.05
N SER A 2 -19.45 -3.38 -3.16
CA SER A 2 -18.13 -3.11 -3.74
C SER A 2 -17.49 -1.93 -2.99
N ILE A 3 -16.31 -2.14 -2.43
CA ILE A 3 -15.47 -1.15 -1.76
C ILE A 3 -14.64 -0.36 -2.79
N ALA A 4 -15.23 -0.05 -3.93
CA ALA A 4 -14.54 0.68 -5.00
C ALA A 4 -14.54 2.18 -4.66
N LEU A 5 -13.35 2.74 -4.50
CA LEU A 5 -13.16 4.18 -4.31
C LEU A 5 -13.52 4.93 -5.60
N THR A 6 -14.20 6.07 -5.46
CA THR A 6 -14.39 6.98 -6.59
C THR A 6 -13.06 7.62 -7.02
N ALA A 7 -13.04 8.24 -8.21
CA ALA A 7 -11.86 8.96 -8.69
C ALA A 7 -11.46 10.12 -7.75
N SER A 8 -12.44 10.84 -7.18
CA SER A 8 -12.17 11.93 -6.23
C SER A 8 -11.59 11.41 -4.91
N GLN A 9 -12.14 10.32 -4.36
CA GLN A 9 -11.61 9.67 -3.15
C GLN A 9 -10.19 9.16 -3.38
N THR A 10 -9.93 8.52 -4.53
CA THR A 10 -8.59 8.05 -4.90
C THR A 10 -7.59 9.19 -4.97
N ARG A 11 -7.95 10.33 -5.59
CA ARG A 11 -7.07 11.52 -5.66
C ARG A 11 -6.79 12.10 -4.26
N PHE A 12 -7.82 12.19 -3.43
CA PHE A 12 -7.71 12.68 -2.05
C PHE A 12 -6.77 11.81 -1.21
N LEU A 13 -6.97 10.49 -1.19
CA LEU A 13 -6.11 9.54 -0.45
C LEU A 13 -4.68 9.53 -0.99
N ARG A 14 -4.48 9.69 -2.31
CA ARG A 14 -3.15 9.83 -2.88
C ARG A 14 -2.42 11.09 -2.40
N GLY A 15 -3.15 12.20 -2.24
CA GLY A 15 -2.62 13.42 -1.63
C GLY A 15 -2.16 13.16 -0.20
N GLN A 16 -3.01 12.54 0.62
CA GLN A 16 -2.65 12.18 2.01
C GLN A 16 -1.46 11.21 2.08
N ALA A 17 -1.38 10.24 1.16
CA ALA A 17 -0.28 9.27 1.12
C ALA A 17 1.07 9.89 0.67
N HIS A 18 1.08 11.11 0.11
CA HIS A 18 2.30 11.75 -0.35
C HIS A 18 3.31 11.95 0.78
N ASP A 19 2.84 12.45 1.92
CA ASP A 19 3.66 12.79 3.09
C ASP A 19 3.97 11.57 3.99
N LEU A 20 3.29 10.44 3.77
CA LEU A 20 3.55 9.22 4.51
C LEU A 20 4.93 8.64 4.15
N LYS A 21 5.63 8.17 5.18
CA LYS A 21 6.77 7.24 4.99
C LYS A 21 6.23 5.89 4.56
N ALA A 22 6.94 5.19 3.68
CA ALA A 22 6.57 3.83 3.32
C ALA A 22 6.72 2.93 4.57
N LEU A 23 5.63 2.27 4.96
CA LEU A 23 5.61 1.37 6.13
C LEU A 23 6.10 -0.03 5.75
N LEU A 24 5.90 -0.43 4.49
CA LEU A 24 6.28 -1.72 3.96
C LEU A 24 7.04 -1.57 2.64
N GLN A 25 7.96 -2.49 2.39
CA GLN A 25 8.66 -2.60 1.11
C GLN A 25 8.68 -4.06 0.64
N THR A 26 8.44 -4.31 -0.65
CA THR A 26 8.63 -5.66 -1.21
C THR A 26 10.13 -5.99 -1.29
N GLY A 27 10.49 -7.23 -0.93
CA GLY A 27 11.85 -7.75 -1.13
C GLY A 27 12.06 -8.29 -2.55
N GLY A 28 13.23 -8.88 -2.81
CA GLY A 28 13.56 -9.44 -4.15
C GLY A 28 12.67 -10.59 -4.61
N LYS A 29 11.91 -11.22 -3.70
CA LYS A 29 10.90 -12.24 -4.04
C LYS A 29 9.53 -11.62 -4.39
N GLY A 30 9.43 -10.30 -4.47
CA GLY A 30 8.19 -9.58 -4.79
C GLY A 30 7.10 -9.74 -3.73
N VAL A 31 5.84 -9.79 -4.20
CA VAL A 31 4.65 -9.96 -3.36
C VAL A 31 4.54 -11.44 -2.97
N THR A 32 4.73 -11.73 -1.68
CA THR A 32 4.65 -13.08 -1.12
C THR A 32 3.44 -13.21 -0.18
N PRO A 33 3.00 -14.44 0.16
CA PRO A 33 1.93 -14.63 1.14
C PRO A 33 2.22 -13.98 2.51
N ALA A 34 3.48 -14.03 2.96
CA ALA A 34 3.91 -13.37 4.19
C ALA A 34 3.78 -11.84 4.09
N PHE A 35 4.17 -11.25 2.94
CA PHE A 35 4.00 -9.83 2.70
C PHE A 35 2.52 -9.41 2.70
N ILE A 36 1.63 -10.22 2.10
CA ILE A 36 0.19 -9.93 2.09
C ILE A 36 -0.39 -9.99 3.51
N ALA A 37 0.02 -10.97 4.31
CA ALA A 37 -0.40 -11.07 5.71
C ALA A 37 -0.03 -9.81 6.51
N GLU A 38 1.22 -9.37 6.40
CA GLU A 38 1.69 -8.14 7.04
C GLU A 38 0.99 -6.88 6.50
N LEU A 39 0.78 -6.79 5.18
CA LEU A 39 0.06 -5.68 4.56
C LEU A 39 -1.36 -5.55 5.10
N ASN A 40 -2.08 -6.66 5.26
CA ASN A 40 -3.43 -6.67 5.80
C ASN A 40 -3.46 -6.18 7.26
N GLU A 41 -2.52 -6.62 8.10
CA GLU A 41 -2.44 -6.16 9.48
C GLU A 41 -2.12 -4.66 9.60
N VAL A 42 -1.19 -4.16 8.78
CA VAL A 42 -0.83 -2.74 8.78
C VAL A 42 -1.98 -1.90 8.22
N LEU A 43 -2.69 -2.40 7.20
CA LEU A 43 -3.86 -1.71 6.64
C LEU A 43 -5.00 -1.61 7.65
N GLU A 44 -5.27 -2.66 8.43
CA GLU A 44 -6.28 -2.63 9.48
C GLU A 44 -5.98 -1.58 10.56
N ARG A 45 -4.69 -1.38 10.89
CA ARG A 45 -4.26 -0.42 11.92
C ARG A 45 -4.22 1.03 11.44
N HIS A 46 -3.88 1.26 10.18
CA HIS A 46 -3.56 2.59 9.67
C HIS A 46 -4.56 3.12 8.64
N GLU A 47 -5.46 2.28 8.11
CA GLU A 47 -6.50 2.57 7.12
C GLU A 47 -5.99 3.03 5.74
N LEU A 48 -4.80 3.67 5.68
CA LEU A 48 -4.07 4.09 4.51
C LEU A 48 -2.58 3.76 4.67
N VAL A 49 -2.06 2.94 3.76
CA VAL A 49 -0.67 2.46 3.82
C VAL A 49 0.08 2.83 2.55
N LYS A 50 1.30 3.35 2.71
CA LYS A 50 2.24 3.54 1.60
C LYS A 50 3.20 2.36 1.55
N VAL A 51 3.19 1.66 0.42
CA VAL A 51 4.06 0.51 0.14
C VAL A 51 5.09 0.91 -0.91
N LYS A 52 6.37 0.62 -0.64
CA LYS A 52 7.42 0.71 -1.64
C LYS A 52 7.55 -0.61 -2.38
N VAL A 53 7.34 -0.61 -3.68
CA VAL A 53 7.58 -1.79 -4.50
C VAL A 53 9.01 -1.71 -5.01
N ALA A 54 9.86 -2.65 -4.61
CA ALA A 54 11.15 -2.83 -5.24
C ALA A 54 10.90 -3.32 -6.67
N ALA A 55 11.20 -2.49 -7.66
CA ALA A 55 11.39 -2.98 -9.02
C ALA A 55 12.73 -3.73 -9.07
N GLU A 56 12.79 -4.86 -9.76
CA GLU A 56 14.08 -5.28 -10.33
C GLU A 56 14.59 -4.10 -11.18
N ASP A 57 15.89 -3.80 -11.12
CA ASP A 57 16.49 -2.78 -11.96
C ASP A 57 16.25 -3.16 -13.43
N ARG A 58 15.18 -2.61 -13.98
CA ARG A 58 14.75 -2.49 -15.38
C ARG A 58 14.85 -3.72 -16.29
#